data_AF-A0A846NCD2-F1
#
_entry.id   AF-A0A846NCD2-F1
#
_cell.length_a   1.000
_cell.length_b   1.000
_cell.length_c   1.000
_cell.angle_alpha   90.00
_cell.angle_beta   90.00
_cell.angle_gamma   90.00
#
_symmetry.space_group_name_H-M   'P 1'
#
loop_
_entity.id
_entity.type
_entity.pdbx_description
1 polymer ?
#
loop_
_entity_poly.entity_id
_entity_poly.type
_entity_poly.pdbx_seq_one_letter_code
_entity_poly.pdbx_strand_id
1 'polypeptide(L)' 'TIALAKARDREPDLVILDIMMPGIDGIEVTKRLRQASDVPILMLTAKGTVADRVAGL' A
#
# COMPACT_ATOMS: atom_id res chain seq x y z
N THR A 1 5.96 9.36 1.19
CA THR A 1 7.41 9.33 1.54
C THR A 1 7.67 9.11 3.03
N ILE A 2 6.92 9.71 3.96
CA ILE A 2 7.13 9.55 5.42
C ILE A 2 6.97 8.09 5.90
N ALA A 3 6.04 7.31 5.33
CA ALA A 3 5.77 5.93 5.75
C ALA A 3 6.92 4.96 5.45
N LEU A 4 7.55 5.05 4.27
CA LEU A 4 8.66 4.18 3.89
C LEU A 4 9.92 4.44 4.74
N ALA A 5 10.19 5.72 5.04
CA ALA A 5 11.30 6.09 5.92
C ALA A 5 11.10 5.52 7.33
N LYS A 6 9.89 5.63 7.89
CA LYS A 6 9.58 5.07 9.23
C LYS A 6 9.58 3.55 9.27
N ALA A 7 9.16 2.87 8.20
CA ALA A 7 9.21 1.41 8.12
C ALA A 7 10.65 0.87 8.17
N ARG A 8 11.60 1.63 7.61
CA ARG A 8 13.02 1.25 7.64
C ARG A 8 13.65 1.40 9.02
N ASP A 9 13.27 2.42 9.79
CA ASP A 9 13.91 2.73 11.08
C ASP A 9 13.36 1.94 12.27
N ARG A 10 12.28 1.16 12.09
CA ARG A 10 11.57 0.47 13.18
C ARG A 10 11.42 -1.03 13.02
N GLU A 11 11.93 -1.63 11.95
CA GLU A 11 11.80 -3.08 11.64
C GLU A 11 10.43 -3.66 12.04
N PRO A 12 9.34 -3.23 11.39
CA PRO A 12 8.00 -3.66 11.78
C PRO A 12 7.83 -5.17 11.62
N ASP A 13 7.03 -5.78 12.50
CA ASP A 13 6.63 -7.20 12.36
C ASP A 13 5.55 -7.41 11.28
N LEU A 14 4.87 -6.33 10.86
CA LEU A 14 3.82 -6.35 9.84
C LEU A 14 3.68 -4.96 9.19
N VAL A 15 3.53 -4.92 7.87
CA VAL A 15 3.16 -3.71 7.12
C VAL A 15 1.75 -3.86 6.56
N ILE A 16 0.90 -2.86 6.80
CA ILE A 16 -0.41 -2.75 6.15
C ILE A 16 -0.26 -1.74 5.01
N LEU A 17 -0.61 -2.14 3.78
CA LEU A 17 -0.40 -1.32 2.58
C LEU A 17 -1.68 -1.20 1.76
N ASP A 18 -2.07 0.03 1.42
CA ASP A 18 -3.17 0.28 0.50
C ASP A 18 -2.69 0.17 -0.96
N ILE A 19 -3.45 -0.54 -1.80
CA ILE A 19 -3.18 -0.63 -3.23
C ILE A 19 -3.57 0.68 -3.95
N MET A 20 -4.65 1.34 -3.52
CA MET A 20 -5.20 2.52 -4.17
C MET A 20 -4.64 3.80 -3.53
N MET A 21 -3.35 4.05 -3.73
CA MET A 21 -2.69 5.26 -3.25
C MET A 21 -2.55 6.32 -4.36
N PRO A 22 -2.83 7.60 -4.08
CA PRO A 22 -2.52 8.68 -5.02
C PRO A 22 -1.00 8.84 -5.15
N GLY A 23 -0.51 8.83 -6.38
CA GLY A 23 0.87 9.18 -6.75
C GLY A 23 1.88 8.04 -6.78
N ILE A 24 1.71 6.96 -5.99
CA ILE A 24 2.57 5.78 -6.06
C ILE A 24 1.73 4.51 -5.98
N ASP A 25 1.98 3.58 -6.90
CA ASP A 25 1.34 2.27 -6.90
C ASP A 25 1.76 1.46 -5.68
N GLY A 26 0.79 0.93 -4.92
CA GLY A 26 1.04 0.04 -3.78
C GLY A 26 1.86 -1.20 -4.17
N ILE A 27 1.76 -1.68 -5.41
CA ILE A 27 2.60 -2.78 -5.90
C ILE A 27 4.08 -2.38 -5.94
N GLU A 28 4.39 -1.17 -6.39
CA GLU A 28 5.77 -0.68 -6.44
C GLU A 28 6.35 -0.45 -5.05
N VAL A 29 5.53 0.02 -4.10
CA VAL A 29 5.91 0.09 -2.68
C VAL A 29 6.24 -1.29 -2.12
N THR A 30 5.45 -2.30 -2.48
CA THR A 30 5.68 -3.70 -2.06
C THR A 30 7.03 -4.23 -2.52
N LYS A 31 7.37 -4.00 -3.79
CA LYS A 31 8.66 -4.45 -4.36
C LYS A 31 9.84 -3.84 -3.61
N ARG A 32 9.77 -2.53 -3.32
CA ARG A 32 10.83 -1.82 -2.60
C ARG A 32 10.97 -2.29 -1.16
N LEU A 33 9.87 -2.58 -0.48
CA LEU A 33 9.90 -3.16 0.86
C LEU A 33 10.52 -4.55 0.85
N ARG A 34 10.17 -5.40 -0.12
CA ARG A 34 10.71 -6.77 -0.26
C ARG A 34 12.20 -6.83 -0.60
N GLN A 35 12.73 -5.81 -1.27
CA GLN A 35 14.17 -5.69 -1.50
C GLN A 35 14.95 -5.34 -0.22
N ALA A 36 14.28 -4.74 0.75
CA ALA A 36 14.89 -4.24 1.98
C ALA A 36 14.63 -5.16 3.19
N SER A 37 13.51 -5.88 3.25
CA SER A 37 13.22 -6.85 4.32
C SER A 37 12.18 -7.89 3.91
N ASP A 38 12.12 -8.97 4.69
CA ASP A 38 11.14 -10.06 4.54
C ASP A 38 9.83 -9.81 5.33
N VAL A 39 9.61 -8.59 5.82
CA VAL A 39 8.44 -8.26 6.64
C VAL A 39 7.13 -8.73 5.98
N PRO A 40 6.22 -9.38 6.72
CA PRO A 40 4.88 -9.67 6.23
C PRO A 40 4.17 -8.38 5.76
N ILE A 41 3.51 -8.44 4.60
CA ILE A 41 2.76 -7.30 4.05
C ILE A 41 1.31 -7.74 3.85
N LEU A 42 0.38 -7.06 4.52
CA LEU A 42 -1.05 -7.20 4.34
C LEU A 42 -1.56 -6.11 3.38
N MET A 43 -1.98 -6.52 2.18
CA MET A 43 -2.58 -5.60 1.23
C MET A 43 -4.02 -5.29 1.59
N LEU A 44 -4.35 -4.01 1.70
CA LEU A 44 -5.72 -3.52 1.71
C LEU A 44 -6.14 -3.29 0.26
N THR A 45 -7.16 -4.04 -0.18
CA THR A 45 -7.82 -3.82 -1.45
C THR A 45 -9.19 -3.22 -1.15
N ALA A 46 -9.51 -2.08 -1.76
CA ALA A 46 -10.88 -1.58 -1.73
C ALA A 46 -11.70 -2.43 -2.71
N LYS A 47 -12.27 -3.55 -2.25
CA LYS A 47 -13.28 -4.28 -3.00
C LYS A 47 -14.62 -3.52 -2.90
N GLY A 48 -14.76 -2.42 -3.66
CA GLY A 48 -16.03 -1.69 -3.78
C GLY A 48 -15.93 -0.15 -3.92
N THR A 49 -16.16 0.32 -5.15
CA THR A 49 -16.86 1.57 -5.55
C THR A 49 -16.35 2.97 -5.16
N VAL A 50 -15.88 3.72 -6.17
CA VAL A 50 -16.28 5.13 -6.42
C VAL A 50 -16.57 5.40 -7.91
N ALA A 51 -15.94 4.68 -8.85
CA ALA A 51 -16.22 4.88 -10.29
C ALA A 51 -17.60 4.38 -10.76
N ASP A 52 -18.23 3.44 -10.06
CA ASP A 52 -19.54 2.87 -10.43
C ASP A 52 -20.76 3.63 -9.86
N ARG A 53 -20.55 4.74 -9.14
CA ARG A 53 -21.65 5.52 -8.54
C ARG A 53 -22.02 6.79 -9.29
N VAL A 54 -21.43 7.03 -10.46
CA VAL A 54 -21.64 8.28 -11.25
C VAL A 54 -22.24 8.03 -12.64
N ALA A 55 -22.50 6.78 -13.03
CA ALA A 55 -23.20 6.47 -14.28
C ALA A 55 -24.68 6.15 -14.02
N GLY A 56 -25.55 7.16 -14.05
CA GLY A 56 -27.00 6.94 -14.26
C GLY A 56 -27.96 7.80 -13.46
N LEU A 57 -27.85 9.13 -13.58
CA LEU A 57 -29.02 10.02 -13.67
C LEU A 57 -29.31 10.25 -15.16
#